data_AF-A0A0S4IXJ3-F1
#
_entry.id   AF-A0A0S4IXJ3-F1
#
_cell.length_a   1.000
_cell.length_b   1.000
_cell.length_c   1.000
_cell.angle_alpha   90.00
_cell.angle_beta   90.00
_cell.angle_gamma   90.00
#
_symmetry.space_group_name_H-M   'P 1'
#
loop_
_entity.id
_entity.type
_entity.pdbx_description
1 polymer ?
#
loop_
_entity_poly.entity_id
_entity_poly.type
_entity_poly.pdbx_seq_one_letter_code
_entity_poly.pdbx_strand_id
1 'polypeptide(L)'
;MDVIEKRMNAESCVAMCSHEPVWIYDSYHKRKEESLEKRMYKLCRKLGPRLRLRLCGDVHNYSRHTPALVGSAAPMLVVSGGGGAFLHGPRTTPIAHLAQPYQHEKSFPAHPSVVNFATRLFGFRIVNWQFDFIGGLLYFAIIFSALPIPLHRLSPDDGVTLEPLVAASHNPLGLIASILRLTWDLIVHIFLVSHWSCIVCTTIIIVMIGIIEDKVPLPKRLLFGAMWAALHIFAAVGLVALMHCLLSFVYSSRMVASSAGEWRSSMEAQVSEAVVSLFDCTLDWLKTRVGLSGGALEPIEAAWVWLRGSPFATVPLCLLRAADVVEGITFLSTTVTASHNQTIVQAAASSTFHGVVFGQFAPTASRVGILLYYAHAVWFYWILATPVVSFIVGAFLLFSVHVTDTAYDPAHSAFQIEDFKHFLRFRLDKKTRELHCYVVGVDRVPKQWVRDPQCTRQRHSSQHNTKNSSTTASVTDEGAPHLQPAPSIWKPNEEMWRVPGERRHTSPRLIEEFTVMPHTQSSAPVA
;
A
#
# COMPACT_ATOMS: atom_id res chain seq x y z
N MET A 1 -17.73 17.38 39.28
CA MET A 1 -17.94 18.84 39.07
C MET A 1 -17.44 19.65 40.26
N ASP A 2 -17.38 19.05 41.45
CA ASP A 2 -16.83 19.60 42.69
C ASP A 2 -15.47 20.28 42.54
N VAL A 3 -14.57 19.76 41.70
CA VAL A 3 -13.25 20.40 41.46
C VAL A 3 -13.43 21.81 40.91
N ILE A 4 -14.35 22.02 39.98
CA ILE A 4 -14.62 23.35 39.40
C ILE A 4 -15.15 24.29 40.48
N GLU A 5 -16.04 23.81 41.35
CA GLU A 5 -16.64 24.64 42.40
C GLU A 5 -15.68 24.92 43.56
N LYS A 6 -14.83 23.95 43.92
CA LYS A 6 -13.91 24.05 45.06
C LYS A 6 -12.57 24.69 44.72
N ARG A 7 -12.11 24.59 43.46
CA ARG A 7 -10.75 24.98 43.04
C ARG A 7 -10.70 26.09 42.00
N MET A 8 -11.82 26.47 41.38
CA MET A 8 -11.85 27.50 40.33
C MET A 8 -12.76 28.66 40.71
N ASN A 9 -12.24 29.87 40.59
CA ASN A 9 -13.00 31.11 40.78
C ASN A 9 -13.48 31.69 39.42
N ALA A 10 -14.12 32.85 39.45
CA ALA A 10 -14.62 33.54 38.26
C ALA A 10 -13.50 33.98 37.30
N GLU A 11 -12.29 34.20 37.81
CA GLU A 11 -11.13 34.64 37.03
C GLU A 11 -10.34 33.47 36.44
N SER A 12 -10.62 32.23 36.82
CA SER A 12 -9.84 31.07 36.39
C SER A 12 -9.94 30.86 34.87
N CYS A 13 -8.80 30.67 34.21
CA CYS A 13 -8.74 30.29 32.80
C CYS A 13 -8.30 28.84 32.68
N VAL A 14 -8.99 28.06 31.85
CA VAL A 14 -8.83 26.61 31.75
C VAL A 14 -8.45 26.24 30.33
N ALA A 15 -7.35 25.48 30.22
CA ALA A 15 -7.01 24.71 29.04
C ALA A 15 -7.38 23.25 29.29
N MET A 16 -8.21 22.67 28.42
CA MET A 16 -8.66 21.28 28.53
C MET A 16 -7.95 20.43 27.50
N CYS A 17 -7.27 19.38 27.96
CA CYS A 17 -6.64 18.39 27.09
C CYS A 17 -7.48 17.11 27.08
N SER A 18 -7.82 16.62 25.90
CA SER A 18 -8.50 15.33 25.69
C SER A 18 -7.84 14.57 24.55
N HIS A 19 -8.08 13.26 24.44
CA HIS A 19 -7.47 12.49 23.36
C HIS A 19 -8.10 12.81 22.01
N GLU A 20 -9.42 12.60 21.89
CA GLU A 20 -10.16 12.71 20.63
C GLU A 20 -10.67 14.13 20.36
N PRO A 21 -10.49 14.67 19.14
CA PRO A 21 -11.06 15.94 18.72
C PRO A 21 -12.53 15.77 18.32
N VAL A 22 -13.41 15.61 19.30
CA VAL A 22 -14.82 15.27 19.05
C VAL A 22 -15.56 16.30 18.18
N TRP A 23 -15.16 17.56 18.20
CA TRP A 23 -15.72 18.56 17.27
C TRP A 23 -15.46 18.25 15.80
N ILE A 24 -14.35 17.58 15.47
CA ILE A 24 -14.07 17.11 14.11
C ILE A 24 -14.96 15.92 13.79
N TYR A 25 -15.02 14.93 14.68
CA TYR A 25 -15.81 13.72 14.45
C TYR A 25 -17.31 14.00 14.37
N ASP A 26 -17.83 14.92 15.19
CA ASP A 26 -19.24 15.29 15.17
C ASP A 26 -19.59 16.08 13.92
N SER A 27 -18.70 16.99 13.48
CA SER A 27 -18.86 17.70 12.21
C SER A 27 -18.79 16.74 11.01
N TYR A 28 -17.91 15.74 11.08
CA TYR A 28 -17.70 14.74 10.04
C TYR A 28 -18.86 13.74 9.92
N HIS A 29 -19.23 13.10 11.03
CA HIS A 29 -20.29 12.08 11.07
C HIS A 29 -21.69 12.69 11.17
N LYS A 30 -21.81 14.03 11.22
CA LYS A 30 -23.06 14.75 11.52
C LYS A 30 -23.76 14.19 12.77
N ARG A 31 -22.97 13.75 13.76
CA ARG A 31 -23.52 13.21 15.00
C ARG A 31 -24.24 14.35 15.71
N LYS A 32 -25.47 14.10 16.15
CA LYS A 32 -26.09 14.96 17.17
C LYS A 32 -25.21 14.85 18.41
N GLU A 33 -25.07 15.94 19.18
CA GLU A 33 -24.27 16.04 20.43
C GLU A 33 -24.55 14.93 21.49
N GLU A 34 -25.48 14.00 21.23
CA GLU A 34 -26.07 13.05 22.16
C GLU A 34 -25.31 11.73 22.35
N SER A 35 -24.43 11.30 21.42
CA SER A 35 -23.74 9.99 21.53
C SER A 35 -22.32 10.12 22.10
N LEU A 36 -22.05 9.42 23.20
CA LEU A 36 -20.80 9.29 24.00
C LEU A 36 -20.30 10.49 24.83
N GLU A 37 -20.44 11.75 24.39
CA GLU A 37 -19.79 12.90 25.04
C GLU A 37 -20.65 13.73 26.02
N LYS A 38 -21.77 13.21 26.54
CA LYS A 38 -22.61 13.97 27.51
C LYS A 38 -21.81 14.56 28.68
N ARG A 39 -20.75 13.88 29.13
CA ARG A 39 -19.89 14.35 30.23
C ARG A 39 -18.94 15.47 29.79
N MET A 40 -18.31 15.34 28.63
CA MET A 40 -17.37 16.35 28.10
C MET A 40 -18.12 17.63 27.73
N TYR A 41 -19.23 17.53 27.01
CA TYR A 41 -20.06 18.70 26.69
C TYR A 41 -20.64 19.34 27.95
N LYS A 42 -21.08 18.56 28.94
CA LYS A 42 -21.51 19.11 30.24
C LYS A 42 -20.38 19.82 30.99
N LEU A 43 -19.15 19.33 30.88
CA LEU A 43 -17.96 19.97 31.43
C LEU A 43 -17.66 21.29 30.71
N CYS A 44 -17.62 21.29 29.37
CA CYS A 44 -17.43 22.50 28.58
C CYS A 44 -18.48 23.56 28.90
N ARG A 45 -19.76 23.18 28.96
CA ARG A 45 -20.87 24.09 29.32
C ARG A 45 -20.73 24.63 30.74
N LYS A 46 -20.26 23.82 31.70
CA LYS A 46 -20.05 24.27 33.10
C LYS A 46 -18.81 25.15 33.29
N LEU A 47 -17.78 24.94 32.48
CA LEU A 47 -16.61 25.83 32.46
C LEU A 47 -16.99 27.19 31.84
N GLY A 48 -17.84 27.18 30.81
CA GLY A 48 -18.34 28.40 30.18
C GLY A 48 -17.18 29.25 29.62
N PRO A 49 -17.21 30.59 29.80
CA PRO A 49 -16.16 31.50 29.33
C PRO A 49 -14.75 31.19 29.87
N ARG A 50 -14.65 30.49 31.00
CA ARG A 50 -13.36 30.10 31.60
C ARG A 50 -12.58 29.13 30.72
N LEU A 51 -13.25 28.33 29.90
CA LEU A 51 -12.60 27.43 28.96
C LEU A 51 -12.04 28.27 27.80
N ARG A 52 -10.71 28.39 27.70
CA ARG A 52 -10.03 29.21 26.69
C ARG A 52 -9.39 28.39 25.58
N LEU A 53 -9.00 27.16 25.87
CA LEU A 53 -8.33 26.26 24.93
C LEU A 53 -8.84 24.83 25.12
N ARG A 54 -9.18 24.16 24.02
CA ARG A 54 -9.24 22.70 23.95
C ARG A 54 -8.09 22.20 23.08
N LEU A 55 -7.29 21.29 23.62
CA LEU A 55 -6.20 20.63 22.93
C LEU A 55 -6.50 19.14 22.79
N CYS A 56 -6.47 18.63 21.56
CA CYS A 56 -6.63 17.22 21.27
C CYS A 56 -5.49 16.65 20.43
N GLY A 57 -5.35 15.33 20.45
CA GLY A 57 -4.47 14.57 19.57
C GLY A 57 -5.28 13.77 18.58
N ASP A 58 -4.93 12.49 18.43
CA ASP A 58 -5.64 11.44 17.68
C ASP A 58 -5.68 11.65 16.15
N VAL A 59 -6.14 12.81 15.69
CA VAL A 59 -5.96 13.21 14.30
C VAL A 59 -4.51 13.63 14.08
N HIS A 60 -3.75 12.86 13.28
CA HIS A 60 -2.32 13.00 13.06
C HIS A 60 -1.92 14.19 12.16
N ASN A 61 -2.46 15.37 12.45
CA ASN A 61 -2.06 16.64 11.88
C ASN A 61 -2.09 17.74 12.94
N TYR A 62 -1.68 18.92 12.50
CA TYR A 62 -1.97 20.15 13.22
C TYR A 62 -3.19 20.80 12.58
N SER A 63 -4.14 21.24 13.39
CA SER A 63 -5.19 22.17 12.94
C SER A 63 -5.67 23.08 14.06
N ARG A 64 -5.87 24.36 13.75
CA ARG A 64 -6.33 25.39 14.67
C ARG A 64 -7.63 26.00 14.17
N HIS A 65 -8.59 26.09 15.08
CA HIS A 65 -9.90 26.67 14.83
C HIS A 65 -10.24 27.71 15.88
N THR A 66 -10.77 28.85 15.42
CA THR A 66 -11.22 29.97 16.24
C THR A 66 -12.73 30.14 16.11
N PRO A 67 -13.42 30.65 17.15
CA PRO A 67 -14.84 30.97 17.03
C PRO A 67 -15.07 31.97 15.89
N ALA A 68 -16.01 31.69 14.99
CA ALA A 68 -16.28 32.57 13.85
C ALA A 68 -17.04 33.84 14.26
N LEU A 69 -17.76 33.83 15.40
CA LEU A 69 -18.43 35.01 15.92
C LEU A 69 -17.45 35.92 16.65
N VAL A 70 -17.35 37.17 16.17
CA VAL A 70 -16.55 38.22 16.81
C VAL A 70 -17.02 38.43 18.26
N GLY A 71 -16.07 38.41 19.20
CA GLY A 71 -16.37 38.57 20.63
C GLY A 71 -16.94 37.31 21.31
N SER A 72 -17.00 36.17 20.63
CA SER A 72 -17.40 34.92 21.28
C SER A 72 -16.45 34.53 22.41
N ALA A 73 -17.02 34.19 23.56
CA ALA A 73 -16.28 33.66 24.70
C ALA A 73 -15.91 32.17 24.55
N ALA A 74 -16.25 31.55 23.41
CA ALA A 74 -15.95 30.14 23.17
C ALA A 74 -14.43 29.88 23.09
N PRO A 75 -13.98 28.67 23.46
CA PRO A 75 -12.55 28.34 23.47
C PRO A 75 -11.96 28.25 22.07
N MET A 76 -10.66 28.46 21.97
CA MET A 76 -9.89 28.03 20.80
C MET A 76 -9.81 26.49 20.76
N LEU A 77 -9.92 25.91 19.57
CA LEU A 77 -9.83 24.45 19.38
C LEU A 77 -8.56 24.13 18.60
N VAL A 78 -7.69 23.30 19.18
CA VAL A 78 -6.41 22.92 18.59
C VAL A 78 -6.29 21.40 18.55
N VAL A 79 -5.92 20.87 17.40
CA VAL A 79 -5.49 19.49 17.21
C VAL A 79 -3.99 19.49 17.00
N SER A 80 -3.30 18.63 17.75
CA SER A 80 -1.87 18.36 17.63
C SER A 80 -1.60 16.87 17.83
N GLY A 81 -2.02 16.04 16.87
CA GLY A 81 -1.81 14.59 16.90
C GLY A 81 -0.63 14.10 16.07
N GLY A 82 0.06 14.99 15.35
CA GLY A 82 1.14 14.66 14.41
C GLY A 82 2.49 14.34 15.07
N GLY A 83 2.51 13.68 16.22
CA GLY A 83 3.72 13.42 17.01
C GLY A 83 4.54 12.22 16.55
N GLY A 84 3.96 11.24 15.84
CA GLY A 84 4.70 10.01 15.48
C GLY A 84 4.05 9.13 14.42
N ALA A 85 2.74 8.86 14.52
CA ALA A 85 2.02 8.00 13.59
C ALA A 85 1.85 8.63 12.18
N PHE A 86 1.34 7.88 11.21
CA PHE A 86 1.13 8.34 9.83
C PHE A 86 0.23 9.59 9.77
N LEU A 87 0.47 10.45 8.78
CA LEU A 87 -0.20 11.72 8.59
C LEU A 87 -1.69 11.57 8.25
N HIS A 88 -2.50 12.39 8.89
CA HIS A 88 -3.88 12.71 8.51
C HIS A 88 -3.92 14.01 7.70
N GLY A 89 -4.52 14.04 6.51
CA GLY A 89 -4.56 15.24 5.66
C GLY A 89 -5.46 16.34 6.24
N PRO A 90 -5.26 17.64 5.97
CA PRO A 90 -6.22 18.64 6.45
C PRO A 90 -7.61 18.35 5.86
N ARG A 91 -8.66 18.49 6.68
CA ARG A 91 -10.07 18.35 6.24
C ARG A 91 -10.64 19.71 5.88
N THR A 92 -11.58 19.71 4.93
CA THR A 92 -12.29 20.92 4.48
C THR A 92 -13.70 21.05 5.07
N THR A 93 -14.15 20.06 5.85
CA THR A 93 -15.46 20.06 6.48
C THR A 93 -15.61 21.26 7.42
N PRO A 94 -16.69 22.07 7.29
CA PRO A 94 -16.97 23.13 8.25
C PRO A 94 -17.15 22.56 9.65
N ILE A 95 -16.54 23.22 10.64
CA ILE A 95 -16.59 22.76 12.03
C ILE A 95 -17.57 23.58 12.83
N ALA A 96 -18.39 22.89 13.61
CA ALA A 96 -19.23 23.49 14.64
C ALA A 96 -19.01 22.78 15.98
N HIS A 97 -19.05 23.53 17.08
CA HIS A 97 -18.92 22.98 18.43
C HIS A 97 -19.81 23.76 19.39
N LEU A 98 -20.63 23.05 20.19
CA LEU A 98 -21.63 23.66 21.08
C LEU A 98 -22.57 24.63 20.34
N ALA A 99 -23.06 24.20 19.17
CA ALA A 99 -23.89 25.00 18.26
C ALA A 99 -23.27 26.33 17.78
N GLN A 100 -21.95 26.51 17.92
CA GLN A 100 -21.24 27.68 17.36
C GLN A 100 -20.35 27.28 16.18
N PRO A 101 -20.35 28.06 15.08
CA PRO A 101 -19.44 27.84 13.96
C PRO A 101 -18.02 28.28 14.30
N TYR A 102 -17.05 27.55 13.75
CA TYR A 102 -15.63 27.84 13.88
C TYR A 102 -15.00 28.07 12.51
N GLN A 103 -14.04 28.98 12.46
CA GLN A 103 -13.20 29.22 11.30
C GLN A 103 -11.91 28.40 11.43
N HIS A 104 -11.54 27.71 10.35
CA HIS A 104 -10.23 27.08 10.23
C HIS A 104 -9.18 28.13 9.91
N GLU A 105 -8.15 28.22 10.75
CA GLU A 105 -7.13 29.27 10.67
C GLU A 105 -5.84 28.75 10.04
N LYS A 106 -5.36 27.61 10.54
CA LYS A 106 -4.09 27.04 10.13
C LYS A 106 -4.09 25.53 10.30
N SER A 107 -3.45 24.85 9.35
CA SER A 107 -3.15 23.43 9.42
C SER A 107 -1.71 23.15 9.00
N PHE A 108 -1.18 22.05 9.50
CA PHE A 108 0.10 21.49 9.04
C PHE A 108 -0.05 19.98 8.86
N PRO A 109 0.11 19.48 7.62
CA PRO A 109 0.38 20.22 6.37
C PRO A 109 -0.79 21.12 5.94
N ALA A 110 -0.48 22.18 5.18
CA ALA A 110 -1.46 23.20 4.78
C ALA A 110 -2.48 22.69 3.74
N HIS A 111 -2.06 21.78 2.85
CA HIS A 111 -2.90 21.25 1.79
C HIS A 111 -2.84 19.72 1.74
N PRO A 112 -3.94 19.06 1.32
CA PRO A 112 -3.90 17.64 0.99
C PRO A 112 -3.04 17.46 -0.27
N SER A 113 -1.81 16.99 -0.11
CA SER A 113 -0.90 16.77 -1.24
C SER A 113 -1.29 15.49 -1.99
N VAL A 114 -2.19 15.61 -2.96
CA VAL A 114 -2.56 14.52 -3.90
C VAL A 114 -1.31 13.89 -4.51
N VAL A 115 -0.29 14.71 -4.79
CA VAL A 115 0.98 14.30 -5.42
C VAL A 115 1.76 13.32 -4.54
N ASN A 116 1.76 13.53 -3.21
CA ASN A 116 2.43 12.62 -2.27
C ASN A 116 1.72 11.26 -2.20
N PHE A 117 0.40 11.23 -2.38
CA PHE A 117 -0.35 9.98 -2.42
C PHE A 117 -0.20 9.26 -3.77
N ALA A 118 -0.29 10.00 -4.88
CA ALA A 118 -0.22 9.42 -6.22
C ALA A 118 1.13 8.75 -6.50
N THR A 119 2.23 9.36 -6.07
CA THR A 119 3.57 8.75 -6.18
C THR A 119 3.71 7.46 -5.36
N ARG A 120 3.03 7.40 -4.21
CA ARG A 120 3.00 6.21 -3.34
C ARG A 120 2.06 5.12 -3.83
N LEU A 121 1.16 5.40 -4.79
CA LEU A 121 0.27 4.38 -5.36
C LEU A 121 1.04 3.22 -5.99
N PHE A 122 2.13 3.51 -6.71
CA PHE A 122 2.98 2.46 -7.29
C PHE A 122 3.77 1.66 -6.24
N GLY A 123 4.05 2.26 -5.09
CA GLY A 123 4.66 1.61 -3.92
C GLY A 123 3.65 1.02 -2.93
N PHE A 124 2.35 1.14 -3.18
CA PHE A 124 1.28 0.75 -2.26
C PHE A 124 1.39 -0.73 -1.87
N ARG A 125 1.70 -1.56 -2.87
CA ARG A 125 1.94 -3.00 -2.72
C ARG A 125 3.10 -3.32 -1.79
N ILE A 126 4.20 -2.58 -1.86
CA ILE A 126 5.41 -2.85 -1.08
C ILE A 126 5.12 -2.67 0.41
N VAL A 127 4.34 -1.64 0.74
CA VAL A 127 3.91 -1.34 2.10
C VAL A 127 2.82 -2.30 2.57
N ASN A 128 1.86 -2.62 1.70
CA ASN A 128 0.66 -3.39 2.03
C ASN A 128 0.68 -4.80 1.43
N TRP A 129 1.83 -5.48 1.42
CA TRP A 129 1.97 -6.80 0.76
C TRP A 129 1.02 -7.87 1.34
N GLN A 130 0.60 -7.73 2.60
CA GLN A 130 -0.41 -8.62 3.21
C GLN A 130 -1.76 -8.52 2.50
N PHE A 131 -2.07 -7.33 1.96
CA PHE A 131 -3.28 -7.08 1.20
C PHE A 131 -3.25 -7.77 -0.17
N ASP A 132 -2.07 -8.00 -0.75
CA ASP A 132 -1.95 -8.82 -1.98
C ASP A 132 -2.51 -10.22 -1.76
N PHE A 133 -2.27 -10.81 -0.59
CA PHE A 133 -2.75 -12.15 -0.30
C PHE A 133 -4.28 -12.21 -0.27
N ILE A 134 -4.91 -11.26 0.44
CA ILE A 134 -6.37 -11.15 0.53
C ILE A 134 -6.96 -10.82 -0.85
N GLY A 135 -6.36 -9.85 -1.56
CA GLY A 135 -6.80 -9.44 -2.89
C GLY A 135 -6.65 -10.54 -3.93
N GLY A 136 -5.58 -11.33 -3.87
CA GLY A 136 -5.34 -12.50 -4.72
C GLY A 136 -6.40 -13.58 -4.50
N LEU A 137 -6.74 -13.88 -3.23
CA LEU A 137 -7.83 -14.80 -2.90
C LEU A 137 -9.19 -14.29 -3.40
N LEU A 138 -9.45 -12.99 -3.29
CA LEU A 138 -10.68 -12.37 -3.80
C LEU A 138 -10.78 -12.52 -5.31
N TYR A 139 -9.70 -12.22 -6.03
CA TYR A 139 -9.63 -12.34 -7.49
C TYR A 139 -9.79 -13.79 -7.94
N PHE A 140 -9.14 -14.72 -7.24
CA PHE A 140 -9.32 -16.15 -7.46
C PHE A 140 -10.78 -16.59 -7.24
N ALA A 141 -11.46 -16.10 -6.20
CA ALA A 141 -12.86 -16.41 -5.95
C ALA A 141 -13.79 -15.90 -7.06
N ILE A 142 -13.50 -14.73 -7.65
CA ILE A 142 -14.24 -14.20 -8.82
C ILE A 142 -14.13 -15.19 -9.99
N ILE A 143 -12.91 -15.67 -10.28
CA ILE A 143 -12.65 -16.51 -11.46
C ILE A 143 -12.76 -18.01 -11.18
N PHE A 144 -13.17 -18.42 -9.97
CA PHE A 144 -13.11 -19.83 -9.56
C PHE A 144 -13.90 -20.75 -10.49
N SER A 145 -15.10 -20.33 -10.91
CA SER A 145 -15.89 -21.09 -11.90
C SER A 145 -15.42 -20.90 -13.34
N ALA A 146 -14.51 -19.95 -13.58
CA ALA A 146 -13.90 -19.67 -14.88
C ALA A 146 -12.60 -20.45 -15.14
N LEU A 147 -12.02 -21.07 -14.11
CA LEU A 147 -10.82 -21.90 -14.22
C LEU A 147 -11.21 -23.39 -14.25
N PRO A 148 -10.92 -24.13 -15.34
CA PRO A 148 -10.46 -23.74 -16.67
C PRO A 148 -11.63 -23.95 -17.63
N ILE A 149 -12.31 -22.88 -18.03
CA ILE A 149 -13.36 -23.01 -19.05
C ILE A 149 -12.66 -23.34 -20.38
N PRO A 150 -13.06 -24.44 -21.05
CA PRO A 150 -12.64 -24.68 -22.42
C PRO A 150 -13.06 -23.50 -23.30
N LEU A 151 -12.14 -22.86 -24.01
CA LEU A 151 -12.40 -21.63 -24.78
C LEU A 151 -13.58 -21.76 -25.77
N HIS A 152 -13.84 -22.98 -26.28
CA HIS A 152 -14.97 -23.28 -27.17
C HIS A 152 -16.36 -23.16 -26.52
N ARG A 153 -16.46 -23.17 -25.18
CA ARG A 153 -17.74 -23.02 -24.46
C ARG A 153 -18.20 -21.58 -24.30
N LEU A 154 -17.35 -20.62 -24.67
CA LEU A 154 -17.65 -19.19 -24.52
C LEU A 154 -18.37 -18.60 -25.73
N SER A 155 -18.40 -19.29 -26.88
CA SER A 155 -19.28 -18.95 -28.01
C SER A 155 -19.59 -20.20 -28.86
N PRO A 156 -20.77 -20.82 -28.68
CA PRO A 156 -21.20 -21.98 -29.45
C PRO A 156 -21.52 -21.67 -30.93
N ASP A 157 -21.93 -20.43 -31.24
CA ASP A 157 -22.47 -20.06 -32.55
C ASP A 157 -21.47 -19.37 -33.49
N ASP A 158 -20.43 -18.71 -32.96
CA ASP A 158 -19.48 -17.95 -33.81
C ASP A 158 -18.19 -18.69 -34.12
N GLY A 159 -17.98 -19.90 -33.58
CA GLY A 159 -16.74 -20.64 -33.77
C GLY A 159 -15.55 -19.70 -33.60
N VAL A 160 -15.34 -19.16 -32.39
CA VAL A 160 -14.11 -18.41 -32.06
C VAL A 160 -12.95 -19.39 -32.23
N THR A 161 -12.55 -19.58 -33.47
CA THR A 161 -11.37 -20.29 -33.86
C THR A 161 -10.23 -19.50 -33.23
N LEU A 162 -9.18 -20.18 -32.79
CA LEU A 162 -7.97 -19.48 -32.39
C LEU A 162 -7.44 -18.56 -33.52
N GLU A 163 -7.87 -18.77 -34.76
CA GLU A 163 -7.42 -18.04 -35.95
C GLU A 163 -7.60 -16.52 -35.89
N PRO A 164 -8.79 -15.92 -35.66
CA PRO A 164 -8.93 -14.47 -35.51
C PRO A 164 -8.14 -13.90 -34.33
N LEU A 165 -7.98 -14.64 -33.23
CA LEU A 165 -7.19 -14.23 -32.07
C LEU A 165 -5.68 -14.17 -32.39
N VAL A 166 -5.20 -15.17 -33.14
CA VAL A 166 -3.81 -15.29 -33.60
C VAL A 166 -3.54 -14.29 -34.73
N ALA A 167 -4.46 -14.12 -35.68
CA ALA A 167 -4.34 -13.11 -36.73
C ALA A 167 -4.31 -11.69 -36.14
N ALA A 168 -5.12 -11.42 -35.11
CA ALA A 168 -5.13 -10.15 -34.39
C ALA A 168 -3.87 -9.92 -33.54
N SER A 169 -3.19 -10.98 -33.10
CA SER A 169 -1.98 -10.90 -32.27
C SER A 169 -0.77 -10.28 -32.99
N HIS A 170 -0.77 -10.27 -34.33
CA HIS A 170 0.28 -9.61 -35.12
C HIS A 170 0.21 -8.07 -35.04
N ASN A 171 -0.85 -7.50 -34.48
CA ASN A 171 -1.00 -6.06 -34.23
C ASN A 171 -1.41 -5.81 -32.76
N PRO A 172 -0.73 -4.89 -32.02
CA PRO A 172 -1.06 -4.60 -30.62
C PRO A 172 -2.54 -4.18 -30.41
N LEU A 173 -3.14 -3.45 -31.34
CA LEU A 173 -4.55 -3.04 -31.22
C LEU A 173 -5.51 -4.23 -31.37
N GLY A 174 -5.18 -5.17 -32.26
CA GLY A 174 -5.94 -6.40 -32.45
C GLY A 174 -5.92 -7.25 -31.18
N LEU A 175 -4.74 -7.44 -30.58
CA LEU A 175 -4.58 -8.16 -29.33
C LEU A 175 -5.40 -7.53 -28.19
N ILE A 176 -5.38 -6.21 -28.04
CA ILE A 176 -6.19 -5.51 -27.03
C ILE A 176 -7.68 -5.75 -27.27
N ALA A 177 -8.15 -5.61 -28.51
CA ALA A 177 -9.56 -5.84 -28.85
C ALA A 177 -9.99 -7.29 -28.55
N SER A 178 -9.13 -8.27 -28.86
CA SER A 178 -9.33 -9.68 -28.54
C SER A 178 -9.44 -9.93 -27.03
N ILE A 179 -8.55 -9.34 -26.23
CA ILE A 179 -8.59 -9.46 -24.76
C ILE A 179 -9.89 -8.84 -24.22
N LEU A 180 -10.25 -7.63 -24.67
CA LEU A 180 -11.47 -6.96 -24.22
C LEU A 180 -12.72 -7.77 -24.56
N ARG A 181 -12.78 -8.34 -25.78
CA ARG A 181 -13.89 -9.17 -26.21
C ARG A 181 -14.01 -10.43 -25.36
N LEU A 182 -12.91 -11.17 -25.19
CA LEU A 182 -12.89 -12.39 -24.39
C LEU A 182 -13.23 -12.09 -22.92
N THR A 183 -12.77 -10.95 -22.38
CA THR A 183 -13.12 -10.48 -21.04
C THR A 183 -14.63 -10.31 -20.90
N TRP A 184 -15.27 -9.66 -21.88
CA TRP A 184 -16.72 -9.47 -21.90
C TRP A 184 -17.47 -10.81 -21.96
N ASP A 185 -17.07 -11.70 -22.87
CA ASP A 185 -17.72 -13.00 -23.04
C ASP A 185 -17.60 -13.87 -21.78
N LEU A 186 -16.45 -13.83 -21.09
CA LEU A 186 -16.25 -14.47 -19.78
C LEU A 186 -17.11 -13.86 -18.68
N ILE A 187 -17.24 -12.53 -18.62
CA ILE A 187 -18.12 -11.86 -17.65
C ILE A 187 -19.56 -12.30 -17.84
N VAL A 188 -20.06 -12.29 -19.09
CA VAL A 188 -21.41 -12.75 -19.42
C VAL A 188 -21.60 -14.21 -19.01
N HIS A 189 -20.63 -15.08 -19.32
CA HIS A 189 -20.67 -16.48 -18.89
C HIS A 189 -20.71 -16.64 -17.37
N ILE A 190 -19.93 -15.83 -16.64
CA ILE A 190 -19.92 -15.85 -15.17
C ILE A 190 -21.32 -15.54 -14.61
N PHE A 191 -21.98 -14.50 -15.12
CA PHE A 191 -23.29 -14.07 -14.61
C PHE A 191 -24.44 -14.97 -15.06
N LEU A 192 -24.37 -15.57 -16.26
CA LEU A 192 -25.46 -16.38 -16.82
C LEU A 192 -25.37 -17.87 -16.48
N VAL A 193 -24.16 -18.41 -16.30
CA VAL A 193 -23.92 -19.86 -16.17
C VAL A 193 -23.27 -20.23 -14.83
N SER A 194 -22.34 -19.40 -14.35
CA SER A 194 -21.51 -19.75 -13.18
C SER A 194 -22.11 -19.29 -11.86
N HIS A 195 -22.84 -20.18 -11.18
CA HIS A 195 -23.54 -19.88 -9.93
C HIS A 195 -22.61 -19.36 -8.81
N TRP A 196 -21.45 -20.00 -8.57
CA TRP A 196 -20.53 -19.60 -7.51
C TRP A 196 -19.87 -18.24 -7.77
N SER A 197 -19.25 -18.07 -8.93
CA SER A 197 -18.64 -16.79 -9.33
C SER A 197 -19.66 -15.65 -9.36
N CYS A 198 -20.91 -15.91 -9.78
CA CYS A 198 -21.98 -14.91 -9.75
C CYS A 198 -22.33 -14.45 -8.32
N ILE A 199 -22.43 -15.39 -7.36
CA ILE A 199 -22.65 -15.08 -5.94
C ILE A 199 -21.50 -14.22 -5.39
N VAL A 200 -20.25 -14.59 -5.71
CA VAL A 200 -19.06 -13.83 -5.28
C VAL A 200 -19.09 -12.41 -5.87
N CYS A 201 -19.30 -12.26 -7.18
CA CYS A 201 -19.40 -10.95 -7.83
C CYS A 201 -20.50 -10.09 -7.22
N THR A 202 -21.68 -10.66 -6.98
CA THR A 202 -22.81 -9.94 -6.35
C THR A 202 -22.47 -9.51 -4.92
N THR A 203 -21.81 -10.38 -4.16
CA THR A 203 -21.34 -10.07 -2.79
C THR A 203 -20.34 -8.92 -2.81
N ILE A 204 -19.39 -8.92 -3.75
CA ILE A 204 -18.40 -7.84 -3.90
C ILE A 204 -19.09 -6.51 -4.23
N ILE A 205 -20.09 -6.51 -5.11
CA ILE A 205 -20.87 -5.31 -5.43
C ILE A 205 -21.56 -4.77 -4.16
N ILE A 206 -22.21 -5.64 -3.38
CA ILE A 206 -22.89 -5.24 -2.13
C ILE A 206 -21.88 -4.69 -1.12
N VAL A 207 -20.75 -5.38 -0.93
CA VAL A 207 -19.69 -4.95 0.00
C VAL A 207 -19.10 -3.61 -0.43
N MET A 208 -18.80 -3.39 -1.71
CA MET A 208 -18.25 -2.13 -2.21
C MET A 208 -19.23 -0.97 -2.05
N ILE A 209 -20.53 -1.20 -2.23
CA ILE A 209 -21.57 -0.20 -1.94
C ILE A 209 -21.65 0.09 -0.43
N GLY A 210 -21.51 -0.95 0.40
CA GLY A 210 -21.58 -0.87 1.85
C GLY A 210 -20.37 -0.17 2.50
N ILE A 211 -19.18 -0.33 1.93
CA ILE A 211 -17.93 0.32 2.41
C ILE A 211 -18.02 1.84 2.30
N ILE A 212 -18.75 2.37 1.30
CA ILE A 212 -18.92 3.81 1.15
C ILE A 212 -19.81 4.33 2.29
N GLU A 213 -19.27 5.27 3.07
CA GLU A 213 -19.92 5.85 4.24
C GLU A 213 -21.33 6.40 3.95
N ASP A 214 -22.25 6.23 4.92
CA ASP A 214 -23.66 6.59 4.78
C ASP A 214 -23.94 8.08 4.53
N LYS A 215 -22.97 8.95 4.77
CA LYS A 215 -23.07 10.39 4.47
C LYS A 215 -23.13 10.68 2.96
N VAL A 216 -22.64 9.76 2.12
CA VAL A 216 -22.76 9.86 0.67
C VAL A 216 -24.18 9.42 0.31
N PRO A 217 -24.94 10.19 -0.49
CA PRO A 217 -26.31 9.83 -0.82
C PRO A 217 -26.36 8.49 -1.56
N LEU A 218 -27.41 7.69 -1.30
CA LEU A 218 -27.55 6.33 -1.82
C LEU A 218 -27.30 6.21 -3.33
N PRO A 219 -27.83 7.08 -4.22
CA PRO A 219 -27.56 6.97 -5.66
C PRO A 219 -26.07 7.07 -6.01
N LYS A 220 -25.32 7.92 -5.30
CA LYS A 220 -23.86 8.03 -5.49
C LYS A 220 -23.14 6.80 -4.94
N ARG A 221 -23.58 6.25 -3.80
CA ARG A 221 -23.02 5.01 -3.24
C ARG A 221 -23.22 3.83 -4.18
N LEU A 222 -24.42 3.70 -4.74
CA LEU A 222 -24.74 2.68 -5.75
C LEU A 222 -23.84 2.83 -6.97
N LEU A 223 -23.74 4.04 -7.53
CA LEU A 223 -22.91 4.30 -8.71
C LEU A 223 -21.43 4.02 -8.45
N PHE A 224 -20.85 4.61 -7.40
CA PHE A 224 -19.44 4.45 -7.09
C PHE A 224 -19.10 3.02 -6.68
N GLY A 225 -19.89 2.41 -5.80
CA GLY A 225 -19.67 1.03 -5.37
C GLY A 225 -19.76 0.05 -6.54
N ALA A 226 -20.76 0.20 -7.40
CA ALA A 226 -20.89 -0.61 -8.61
C ALA A 226 -19.72 -0.40 -9.59
N MET A 227 -19.27 0.84 -9.79
CA MET A 227 -18.14 1.16 -10.67
C MET A 227 -16.84 0.50 -10.20
N TRP A 228 -16.51 0.60 -8.89
CA TRP A 228 -15.30 -0.02 -8.34
C TRP A 228 -15.38 -1.54 -8.30
N ALA A 229 -16.56 -2.10 -7.99
CA ALA A 229 -16.79 -3.54 -8.09
C ALA A 229 -16.64 -4.04 -9.53
N ALA A 230 -17.22 -3.32 -10.50
CA ALA A 230 -17.07 -3.63 -11.92
C ALA A 230 -15.60 -3.57 -12.37
N LEU A 231 -14.83 -2.60 -11.88
CA LEU A 231 -13.39 -2.51 -12.17
C LEU A 231 -12.63 -3.72 -11.62
N HIS A 232 -12.91 -4.17 -10.40
CA HIS A 232 -12.31 -5.39 -9.84
C HIS A 232 -12.69 -6.65 -10.64
N ILE A 233 -13.97 -6.82 -10.98
CA ILE A 233 -14.45 -7.96 -11.77
C ILE A 233 -13.80 -7.95 -13.15
N PHE A 234 -13.81 -6.80 -13.83
CA PHE A 234 -13.22 -6.63 -15.15
C PHE A 234 -11.72 -6.91 -15.13
N ALA A 235 -10.99 -6.42 -14.13
CA ALA A 235 -9.57 -6.70 -13.97
C ALA A 235 -9.32 -8.19 -13.70
N ALA A 236 -10.05 -8.79 -12.76
CA ALA A 236 -9.86 -10.20 -12.39
C ALA A 236 -10.11 -11.14 -13.59
N VAL A 237 -11.20 -10.91 -14.34
CA VAL A 237 -11.55 -11.71 -15.52
C VAL A 237 -10.64 -11.36 -16.71
N GLY A 238 -10.28 -10.09 -16.88
CA GLY A 238 -9.40 -9.64 -17.95
C GLY A 238 -8.00 -10.23 -17.87
N LEU A 239 -7.50 -10.51 -16.67
CA LEU A 239 -6.23 -11.24 -16.50
C LEU A 239 -6.31 -12.71 -16.93
N VAL A 240 -7.47 -13.35 -16.76
CA VAL A 240 -7.71 -14.70 -17.31
C VAL A 240 -7.77 -14.63 -18.85
N ALA A 241 -8.46 -13.64 -19.41
CA ALA A 241 -8.50 -13.41 -20.85
C ALA A 241 -7.11 -13.16 -21.43
N LEU A 242 -6.29 -12.33 -20.76
CA LEU A 242 -4.89 -12.08 -21.10
C LEU A 242 -4.08 -13.38 -21.09
N MET A 243 -4.21 -14.19 -20.03
CA MET A 243 -3.54 -15.49 -19.93
C MET A 243 -3.91 -16.41 -21.10
N HIS A 244 -5.19 -16.53 -21.45
CA HIS A 244 -5.62 -17.34 -22.60
C HIS A 244 -5.09 -16.81 -23.94
N CYS A 245 -5.10 -15.49 -24.14
CA CYS A 245 -4.57 -14.88 -25.36
C CYS A 245 -3.05 -15.10 -25.48
N LEU A 246 -2.31 -14.93 -24.38
CA LEU A 246 -0.87 -15.17 -24.33
C LEU A 246 -0.53 -16.63 -24.66
N LEU A 247 -1.23 -17.58 -24.03
CA LEU A 247 -1.00 -19.01 -24.27
C LEU A 247 -1.33 -19.40 -25.71
N SER A 248 -2.43 -18.88 -26.24
CA SER A 248 -2.83 -19.10 -27.64
C SER A 248 -1.79 -18.55 -28.61
N PHE A 249 -1.26 -17.34 -28.34
CA PHE A 249 -0.22 -16.72 -29.16
C PHE A 249 1.11 -17.48 -29.13
N VAL A 250 1.55 -17.87 -27.93
CA VAL A 250 2.80 -18.60 -27.74
C VAL A 250 2.75 -19.97 -28.42
N TYR A 251 1.62 -20.66 -28.30
CA TYR A 251 1.37 -21.92 -28.97
C TYR A 251 1.29 -21.78 -30.50
N SER A 252 0.53 -20.79 -31.01
CA SER A 252 0.37 -20.58 -32.46
C SER A 252 1.66 -20.17 -33.17
N SER A 253 2.49 -19.39 -32.49
CA SER A 253 3.77 -18.90 -33.02
C SER A 253 4.90 -19.94 -32.92
N ARG A 254 4.61 -21.15 -32.43
CA ARG A 254 5.60 -22.22 -32.19
C ARG A 254 6.77 -21.77 -31.30
N MET A 255 6.50 -20.89 -30.35
CA MET A 255 7.50 -20.40 -29.39
C MET A 255 7.65 -21.31 -28.16
N VAL A 256 6.95 -22.44 -28.17
CA VAL A 256 6.94 -23.46 -27.11
C VAL A 256 7.98 -24.52 -27.45
N ALA A 257 8.94 -24.73 -26.55
CA ALA A 257 9.95 -25.79 -26.62
C ALA A 257 9.44 -27.13 -26.10
N SER A 258 8.46 -27.12 -25.19
CA SER A 258 7.84 -28.33 -24.67
C SER A 258 6.98 -29.04 -25.72
N SER A 259 6.99 -30.38 -25.70
CA SER A 259 6.21 -31.22 -26.60
C SER A 259 5.43 -32.28 -25.83
N ALA A 260 4.52 -33.00 -26.51
CA ALA A 260 3.75 -34.05 -25.89
C ALA A 260 4.68 -35.17 -25.36
N GLY A 261 4.83 -35.25 -24.03
CA GLY A 261 5.68 -36.23 -23.36
C GLY A 261 7.09 -35.75 -23.01
N GLU A 262 7.54 -34.60 -23.51
CA GLU A 262 8.83 -34.00 -23.14
C GLU A 262 8.64 -32.59 -22.58
N TRP A 263 8.89 -32.45 -21.27
CA TRP A 263 8.90 -31.15 -20.61
C TRP A 263 10.25 -30.47 -20.80
N ARG A 264 10.25 -29.40 -21.61
CA ARG A 264 11.39 -28.53 -21.89
C ARG A 264 11.01 -27.08 -21.62
N SER A 265 11.99 -26.20 -21.42
CA SER A 265 11.78 -24.76 -21.27
C SER A 265 12.71 -23.99 -22.19
N SER A 266 12.18 -22.94 -22.83
CA SER A 266 12.99 -21.99 -23.60
C SER A 266 13.96 -21.23 -22.68
N MET A 267 13.53 -20.88 -21.46
CA MET A 267 14.41 -20.25 -20.45
C MET A 267 15.59 -21.16 -20.09
N GLU A 268 15.33 -22.45 -19.86
CA GLU A 268 16.40 -23.43 -19.60
C GLU A 268 17.36 -23.54 -20.78
N ALA A 269 16.84 -23.64 -22.01
CA ALA A 269 17.67 -23.75 -23.21
C ALA A 269 18.58 -22.52 -23.39
N GLN A 270 18.02 -21.32 -23.25
CA GLN A 270 18.76 -20.06 -23.39
C GLN A 270 19.83 -19.90 -22.30
N VAL A 271 19.51 -20.22 -21.05
CA VAL A 271 20.50 -20.17 -19.96
C VAL A 271 21.60 -21.21 -20.18
N SER A 272 21.24 -22.43 -20.55
CA SER A 272 22.22 -23.48 -20.86
C SER A 272 23.15 -23.06 -21.99
N GLU A 273 22.61 -22.52 -23.08
CA GLU A 273 23.39 -22.03 -24.22
C GLU A 273 24.29 -20.84 -23.82
N ALA A 274 23.78 -19.89 -23.03
CA ALA A 274 24.57 -18.76 -22.55
C ALA A 274 25.75 -19.19 -21.66
N VAL A 275 25.53 -20.16 -20.77
CA VAL A 275 26.60 -20.68 -19.90
C VAL A 275 27.64 -21.45 -20.73
N VAL A 276 27.21 -22.27 -21.69
CA VAL A 276 28.13 -22.96 -22.63
C VAL A 276 28.95 -21.95 -23.43
N SER A 277 28.30 -20.94 -24.00
CA SER A 277 28.97 -19.89 -24.78
C SER A 277 29.98 -19.12 -23.93
N LEU A 278 29.63 -18.78 -22.68
CA LEU A 278 30.54 -18.10 -21.76
C LEU A 278 31.77 -18.97 -21.43
N PHE A 279 31.56 -20.27 -21.22
CA PHE A 279 32.66 -21.21 -21.00
C PHE A 279 33.57 -21.30 -22.22
N ASP A 280 33.00 -21.47 -23.42
CA ASP A 280 33.76 -21.56 -24.67
C ASP A 280 34.55 -20.27 -24.95
N CYS A 281 33.96 -19.10 -24.71
CA CYS A 281 34.65 -17.80 -24.80
C CYS A 281 35.80 -17.70 -23.79
N THR A 282 35.59 -18.18 -22.56
CA THR A 282 36.62 -18.17 -21.52
C THR A 282 37.78 -19.09 -21.89
N LEU A 283 37.47 -20.27 -22.43
CA LEU A 283 38.44 -21.25 -22.88
C LEU A 283 39.26 -20.72 -24.07
N ASP A 284 38.61 -20.08 -25.04
CA ASP A 284 39.28 -19.41 -26.16
C ASP A 284 40.18 -18.27 -25.67
N TRP A 285 39.71 -17.46 -24.72
CA TRP A 285 40.52 -16.41 -24.10
C TRP A 285 41.76 -16.96 -23.39
N LEU A 286 41.63 -18.07 -22.63
CA LEU A 286 42.74 -18.75 -21.98
C LEU A 286 43.76 -19.31 -23.00
N LYS A 287 43.27 -19.86 -24.12
CA LYS A 287 44.10 -20.36 -25.23
C LYS A 287 44.84 -19.22 -25.92
N THR A 288 44.16 -18.13 -26.27
CA THR A 288 44.68 -17.07 -27.14
C THR A 288 45.43 -15.96 -26.41
N ARG A 289 45.02 -15.57 -25.19
CA ARG A 289 45.61 -14.44 -24.44
C ARG A 289 46.57 -14.87 -23.35
N VAL A 290 46.29 -15.99 -22.68
CA VAL A 290 47.15 -16.51 -21.60
C VAL A 290 48.18 -17.51 -22.13
N GLY A 291 47.94 -18.10 -23.32
CA GLY A 291 48.88 -19.02 -23.97
C GLY A 291 48.93 -20.40 -23.32
N LEU A 292 47.85 -20.82 -22.65
CA LEU A 292 47.75 -22.15 -22.05
C LEU A 292 47.72 -23.24 -23.12
N SER A 293 48.55 -24.27 -22.96
CA SER A 293 48.63 -25.42 -23.88
C SER A 293 47.57 -26.49 -23.57
N GLY A 294 47.28 -27.36 -24.55
CA GLY A 294 46.21 -28.37 -24.47
C GLY A 294 46.22 -29.22 -23.19
N GLY A 295 47.39 -29.67 -22.73
CA GLY A 295 47.51 -30.50 -21.52
C GLY A 295 47.12 -29.79 -20.22
N ALA A 296 47.14 -28.46 -20.16
CA ALA A 296 46.67 -27.69 -19.01
C ALA A 296 45.16 -27.39 -19.05
N LEU A 297 44.54 -27.50 -20.23
CA LEU A 297 43.13 -27.21 -20.46
C LEU A 297 42.26 -28.46 -20.41
N GLU A 298 42.81 -29.64 -20.73
CA GLU A 298 42.15 -30.94 -20.57
C GLU A 298 41.46 -31.15 -19.21
N PRO A 299 42.09 -30.87 -18.05
CA PRO A 299 41.42 -31.03 -16.76
C PRO A 299 40.25 -30.04 -16.57
N ILE A 300 40.32 -28.85 -17.16
CA ILE A 300 39.25 -27.85 -17.11
C ILE A 300 38.06 -28.27 -17.99
N GLU A 301 38.34 -28.72 -19.21
CA GLU A 301 37.34 -29.27 -20.14
C GLU A 301 36.67 -30.53 -19.55
N ALA A 302 37.44 -31.42 -18.92
CA ALA A 302 36.93 -32.60 -18.24
C ALA A 302 36.05 -32.25 -17.02
N ALA A 303 36.48 -31.28 -16.20
CA ALA A 303 35.69 -30.78 -15.08
C ALA A 303 34.37 -30.13 -15.55
N TRP A 304 34.38 -29.42 -16.68
CA TRP A 304 33.19 -28.83 -17.29
C TRP A 304 32.19 -29.88 -17.79
N VAL A 305 32.68 -30.93 -18.47
CA VAL A 305 31.85 -32.07 -18.91
C VAL A 305 31.24 -32.78 -17.70
N TRP A 306 32.02 -33.03 -16.67
CA TRP A 306 31.54 -33.62 -15.42
C TRP A 306 30.47 -32.75 -14.75
N LEU A 307 30.70 -31.43 -14.65
CA LEU A 307 29.77 -30.49 -14.04
C LEU A 307 28.42 -30.47 -14.78
N ARG A 308 28.42 -30.44 -16.11
CA ARG A 308 27.21 -30.48 -16.94
C ARG A 308 26.40 -31.77 -16.76
N GLY A 309 27.07 -32.90 -16.54
CA GLY A 309 26.42 -34.19 -16.27
C GLY A 309 26.04 -34.41 -14.80
N SER A 310 26.42 -33.50 -13.90
CA SER A 310 26.23 -33.66 -12.46
C SER A 310 24.87 -33.11 -11.99
N PRO A 311 24.37 -33.58 -10.82
CA PRO A 311 23.17 -33.02 -10.19
C PRO A 311 23.28 -31.51 -9.90
N PHE A 312 24.50 -30.97 -9.76
CA PHE A 312 24.74 -29.54 -9.54
C PHE A 312 24.31 -28.69 -10.73
N ALA A 313 24.37 -29.21 -11.96
CA ALA A 313 23.80 -28.55 -13.14
C ALA A 313 22.31 -28.86 -13.30
N THR A 314 21.88 -30.09 -12.97
CA THR A 314 20.48 -30.51 -13.15
C THR A 314 19.51 -29.75 -12.24
N VAL A 315 19.84 -29.52 -10.96
CA VAL A 315 18.93 -28.86 -10.01
C VAL A 315 18.57 -27.42 -10.44
N PRO A 316 19.53 -26.53 -10.77
CA PRO A 316 19.23 -25.20 -11.29
C PRO A 316 18.42 -25.22 -12.60
N LEU A 317 18.71 -26.15 -13.53
CA LEU A 317 17.96 -26.27 -14.77
C LEU A 317 16.50 -26.72 -14.53
N CYS A 318 16.27 -27.63 -13.58
CA CYS A 318 14.93 -27.99 -13.14
C CYS A 318 14.18 -26.81 -12.51
N LEU A 319 14.86 -25.98 -11.72
CA LEU A 319 14.26 -24.76 -11.14
C LEU A 319 13.91 -23.73 -12.21
N LEU A 320 14.79 -23.51 -13.19
CA LEU A 320 14.52 -22.64 -14.35
C LEU A 320 13.31 -23.14 -15.15
N ARG A 321 13.23 -24.45 -15.38
CA ARG A 321 12.09 -25.07 -16.06
C ARG A 321 10.79 -24.90 -15.28
N ALA A 322 10.83 -25.03 -13.95
CA ALA A 322 9.68 -24.78 -13.08
C ALA A 322 9.28 -23.29 -13.00
N ALA A 323 10.24 -22.38 -13.16
CA ALA A 323 10.01 -20.94 -13.21
C ALA A 323 9.42 -20.46 -14.54
N ASP A 324 9.56 -21.25 -15.62
CA ASP A 324 8.96 -20.98 -16.92
C ASP A 324 7.47 -21.34 -16.92
N VAL A 325 6.67 -20.40 -16.39
CA VAL A 325 5.24 -20.61 -16.16
C VAL A 325 4.46 -20.86 -17.45
N VAL A 326 4.88 -20.23 -18.56
CA VAL A 326 4.21 -20.35 -19.86
C VAL A 326 4.47 -21.72 -20.49
N GLU A 327 5.71 -22.20 -20.46
CA GLU A 327 6.04 -23.57 -20.90
C GLU A 327 5.39 -24.62 -20.00
N GLY A 328 5.47 -24.43 -18.68
CA GLY A 328 4.89 -25.35 -17.70
C GLY A 328 3.39 -25.54 -17.90
N ILE A 329 2.61 -24.46 -18.03
CA ILE A 329 1.16 -24.57 -18.23
C ILE A 329 0.81 -25.12 -19.63
N THR A 330 1.62 -24.83 -20.65
CA THR A 330 1.41 -25.37 -22.00
C THR A 330 1.68 -26.88 -22.07
N PHE A 331 2.78 -27.34 -21.48
CA PHE A 331 3.10 -28.76 -21.33
C PHE A 331 2.02 -29.49 -20.53
N LEU A 332 1.60 -28.93 -19.40
CA LEU A 332 0.56 -29.54 -18.58
C LEU A 332 -0.77 -29.57 -19.32
N SER A 333 -1.15 -28.49 -20.02
CA SER A 333 -2.38 -28.44 -20.82
C SER A 333 -2.40 -29.50 -21.90
N THR A 334 -1.31 -29.63 -22.69
CA THR A 334 -1.23 -30.66 -23.73
C THR A 334 -1.27 -32.07 -23.12
N THR A 335 -0.61 -32.29 -21.98
CA THR A 335 -0.58 -33.59 -21.29
C THR A 335 -1.96 -34.01 -20.78
N VAL A 336 -2.71 -33.11 -20.15
CA VAL A 336 -4.05 -33.41 -19.61
C VAL A 336 -5.14 -33.46 -20.69
N THR A 337 -4.93 -32.80 -21.84
CA THR A 337 -5.84 -32.86 -22.99
C THR A 337 -5.59 -34.09 -23.87
N ALA A 338 -4.34 -34.54 -24.02
CA ALA A 338 -3.96 -35.59 -24.97
C ALA A 338 -3.99 -37.03 -24.41
N SER A 339 -4.47 -37.27 -23.18
CA SER A 339 -4.17 -38.53 -22.49
C SER A 339 -4.59 -39.79 -23.29
N HIS A 340 -3.56 -40.50 -23.74
CA HIS A 340 -3.52 -41.87 -24.27
C HIS A 340 -4.29 -42.24 -25.54
N ASN A 341 -4.53 -41.30 -26.47
CA ASN A 341 -4.86 -41.66 -27.86
C ASN A 341 -3.87 -41.00 -28.83
N GLN A 342 -2.92 -41.80 -29.34
CA GLN A 342 -1.89 -41.39 -30.30
C GLN A 342 -2.46 -40.72 -31.58
N THR A 343 -3.74 -40.93 -31.87
CA THR A 343 -4.48 -40.30 -32.98
C THR A 343 -4.66 -38.79 -32.84
N ILE A 344 -4.77 -38.24 -31.62
CA ILE A 344 -4.86 -36.77 -31.42
C ILE A 344 -3.48 -36.12 -31.63
N VAL A 345 -2.41 -36.83 -31.24
CA VAL A 345 -1.02 -36.37 -31.43
C VAL A 345 -0.64 -36.36 -32.93
N GLN A 346 -1.09 -37.35 -33.71
CA GLN A 346 -0.91 -37.36 -35.17
C GLN A 346 -1.75 -36.30 -35.89
N ALA A 347 -2.98 -36.02 -35.42
CA ALA A 347 -3.81 -34.93 -35.97
C ALA A 347 -3.23 -33.54 -35.67
N ALA A 348 -2.59 -33.35 -34.50
CA ALA A 348 -1.86 -32.13 -34.16
C ALA A 348 -0.58 -31.95 -35.00
N ALA A 349 0.02 -33.05 -35.47
CA ALA A 349 1.19 -33.04 -36.36
C ALA A 349 0.83 -32.84 -37.84
N SER A 350 -0.38 -33.19 -38.26
CA SER A 350 -0.84 -33.09 -39.65
C SER A 350 -1.48 -31.74 -39.96
N SER A 351 -0.68 -30.66 -40.03
CA SER A 351 -0.94 -29.36 -40.72
C SER A 351 -2.29 -28.62 -40.57
N THR A 352 -3.27 -29.15 -39.84
CA THR A 352 -4.57 -28.53 -39.57
C THR A 352 -4.55 -28.13 -38.10
N PHE A 353 -3.94 -26.98 -37.87
CA PHE A 353 -3.50 -26.38 -36.61
C PHE A 353 -4.67 -25.91 -35.70
N HIS A 354 -5.79 -26.66 -35.65
CA HIS A 354 -7.10 -26.18 -35.18
C HIS A 354 -7.54 -26.64 -33.78
N GLY A 355 -6.73 -27.39 -33.01
CA GLY A 355 -7.30 -28.31 -32.00
C GLY A 355 -6.81 -28.29 -30.54
N VAL A 356 -5.87 -27.44 -30.10
CA VAL A 356 -5.51 -27.43 -28.66
C VAL A 356 -6.48 -26.54 -27.88
N VAL A 357 -7.50 -27.19 -27.32
CA VAL A 357 -8.46 -26.57 -26.41
C VAL A 357 -7.87 -26.57 -25.00
N PHE A 358 -7.30 -25.45 -24.57
CA PHE A 358 -6.92 -25.24 -23.17
C PHE A 358 -8.13 -25.47 -22.26
N GLY A 359 -7.94 -26.21 -21.16
CA GLY A 359 -9.01 -26.48 -20.17
C GLY A 359 -9.93 -27.65 -20.47
N GLN A 360 -9.73 -28.38 -21.58
CA GLN A 360 -10.44 -29.63 -21.83
C GLN A 360 -9.60 -30.84 -21.37
N PHE A 361 -10.06 -31.52 -20.33
CA PHE A 361 -9.41 -32.72 -19.81
C PHE A 361 -9.92 -33.96 -20.53
N ALA A 362 -9.00 -34.81 -21.00
CA ALA A 362 -9.37 -36.11 -21.52
C ALA A 362 -9.88 -37.02 -20.38
N PRO A 363 -10.83 -37.93 -20.65
CA PRO A 363 -11.39 -38.81 -19.62
C PRO A 363 -10.36 -39.69 -18.90
N THR A 364 -9.22 -39.93 -19.57
CA THR A 364 -8.08 -40.74 -19.11
C THR A 364 -6.99 -39.91 -18.41
N ALA A 365 -7.22 -38.61 -18.20
CA ALA A 365 -6.22 -37.71 -17.62
C ALA A 365 -5.94 -38.07 -16.16
N SER A 366 -4.65 -38.06 -15.79
CA SER A 366 -4.26 -38.37 -14.41
C SER A 366 -4.70 -37.26 -13.45
N ARG A 367 -5.18 -37.64 -12.26
CA ARG A 367 -5.58 -36.68 -11.21
C ARG A 367 -4.42 -35.78 -10.79
N VAL A 368 -3.20 -36.33 -10.74
CA VAL A 368 -1.98 -35.59 -10.41
C VAL A 368 -1.68 -34.55 -11.50
N GLY A 369 -1.80 -34.91 -12.78
CA GLY A 369 -1.61 -33.98 -13.89
C GLY A 369 -2.61 -32.82 -13.87
N ILE A 370 -3.89 -33.12 -13.59
CA ILE A 370 -4.94 -32.10 -13.43
C ILE A 370 -4.61 -31.16 -12.25
N LEU A 371 -4.20 -31.71 -11.10
CA LEU A 371 -3.84 -30.90 -9.93
C LEU A 371 -2.64 -29.99 -10.21
N LEU A 372 -1.61 -30.51 -10.89
CA LEU A 372 -0.45 -29.72 -11.30
C LEU A 372 -0.82 -28.63 -12.29
N TYR A 373 -1.73 -28.91 -13.24
CA TYR A 373 -2.25 -27.90 -14.17
C TYR A 373 -2.92 -26.73 -13.44
N TYR A 374 -3.83 -27.02 -12.50
CA TYR A 374 -4.47 -25.97 -11.71
C TYR A 374 -3.48 -25.21 -10.83
N ALA A 375 -2.52 -25.90 -10.22
CA ALA A 375 -1.49 -25.24 -9.40
C ALA A 375 -0.68 -24.23 -10.22
N HIS A 376 -0.28 -24.59 -11.45
CA HIS A 376 0.45 -23.68 -12.34
C HIS A 376 -0.43 -22.54 -12.86
N ALA A 377 -1.69 -22.82 -13.23
CA ALA A 377 -2.63 -21.78 -13.66
C ALA A 377 -2.90 -20.74 -12.56
N VAL A 378 -3.14 -21.21 -11.33
CA VAL A 378 -3.34 -20.34 -10.17
C VAL A 378 -2.06 -19.56 -9.85
N TRP A 379 -0.90 -20.20 -9.90
CA TRP A 379 0.39 -19.52 -9.70
C TRP A 379 0.60 -18.40 -10.73
N PHE A 380 0.37 -18.67 -12.02
CA PHE A 380 0.51 -17.67 -13.06
C PHE A 380 -0.45 -16.51 -12.87
N TYR A 381 -1.71 -16.84 -12.63
CA TYR A 381 -2.75 -15.86 -12.36
C TYR A 381 -2.42 -14.99 -11.15
N TRP A 382 -1.90 -15.59 -10.08
CA TRP A 382 -1.55 -14.89 -8.85
C TRP A 382 -0.47 -13.83 -9.04
N ILE A 383 0.57 -14.15 -9.83
CA ILE A 383 1.65 -13.20 -10.18
C ILE A 383 1.09 -11.97 -10.88
N LEU A 384 0.11 -12.17 -11.78
CA LEU A 384 -0.54 -11.10 -12.53
C LEU A 384 -1.59 -10.33 -11.70
N ALA A 385 -2.37 -11.04 -10.89
CA ALA A 385 -3.51 -10.50 -10.14
C ALA A 385 -3.09 -9.60 -8.98
N THR A 386 -2.09 -10.01 -8.20
CA THR A 386 -1.68 -9.31 -6.97
C THR A 386 -1.24 -7.85 -7.17
N PRO A 387 -0.41 -7.48 -8.18
CA PRO A 387 -0.13 -6.06 -8.42
C PRO A 387 -1.36 -5.27 -8.88
N VAL A 388 -2.24 -5.89 -9.67
CA VAL A 388 -3.43 -5.22 -10.23
C VAL A 388 -4.47 -4.94 -9.15
N VAL A 389 -4.78 -5.91 -8.29
CA VAL A 389 -5.75 -5.73 -7.19
C VAL A 389 -5.28 -4.66 -6.21
N SER A 390 -4.01 -4.69 -5.82
CA SER A 390 -3.43 -3.71 -4.89
C SER A 390 -3.40 -2.30 -5.48
N PHE A 391 -3.14 -2.16 -6.79
CA PHE A 391 -3.24 -0.88 -7.47
C PHE A 391 -4.68 -0.35 -7.47
N ILE A 392 -5.67 -1.19 -7.79
CA ILE A 392 -7.08 -0.78 -7.83
C ILE A 392 -7.57 -0.38 -6.43
N VAL A 393 -7.21 -1.12 -5.38
CA VAL A 393 -7.57 -0.74 -4.01
C VAL A 393 -6.88 0.54 -3.56
N GLY A 394 -5.59 0.71 -3.86
CA GLY A 394 -4.89 1.97 -3.60
C GLY A 394 -5.55 3.16 -4.31
N ALA A 395 -5.97 2.96 -5.58
CA ALA A 395 -6.68 3.97 -6.36
C ALA A 395 -8.07 4.27 -5.79
N PHE A 396 -8.80 3.25 -5.31
CA PHE A 396 -10.08 3.41 -4.63
C PHE A 396 -9.93 4.28 -3.37
N LEU A 397 -8.96 3.98 -2.51
CA LEU A 397 -8.70 4.77 -1.30
C LEU A 397 -8.30 6.21 -1.64
N LEU A 398 -7.45 6.38 -2.65
CA LEU A 398 -7.03 7.70 -3.13
C LEU A 398 -8.20 8.53 -3.62
N PHE A 399 -9.06 7.94 -4.44
CA PHE A 399 -10.27 8.56 -4.96
C PHE A 399 -11.25 8.89 -3.82
N SER A 400 -11.44 7.96 -2.90
CA SER A 400 -12.38 8.09 -1.79
C SER A 400 -12.05 9.31 -0.92
N VAL A 401 -10.78 9.49 -0.53
CA VAL A 401 -10.37 10.60 0.33
C VAL A 401 -10.37 11.95 -0.39
N HIS A 402 -10.03 12.01 -1.69
CA HIS A 402 -9.93 13.29 -2.41
C HIS A 402 -11.25 13.75 -3.08
N VAL A 403 -12.07 12.81 -3.54
CA VAL A 403 -13.29 13.13 -4.30
C VAL A 403 -14.53 13.10 -3.42
N THR A 404 -14.61 12.15 -2.48
CA THR A 404 -15.79 11.96 -1.64
C THR A 404 -15.57 12.32 -0.18
N ASP A 405 -14.33 12.65 0.22
CA ASP A 405 -13.91 12.84 1.61
C ASP A 405 -14.31 11.65 2.51
N THR A 406 -14.33 10.42 1.97
CA THR A 406 -14.66 9.17 2.69
C THR A 406 -13.43 8.31 2.89
N ALA A 407 -13.54 7.28 3.75
CA ALA A 407 -12.48 6.30 4.00
C ALA A 407 -11.16 6.96 4.40
N TYR A 408 -11.27 8.04 5.17
CA TYR A 408 -10.13 8.90 5.51
C TYR A 408 -9.06 8.16 6.32
N ASP A 409 -9.42 7.52 7.44
CA ASP A 409 -8.45 6.75 8.23
C ASP A 409 -7.91 5.53 7.46
N PRO A 410 -8.74 4.72 6.76
CA PRO A 410 -8.23 3.65 5.90
C PRO A 410 -7.26 4.12 4.82
N ALA A 411 -7.53 5.25 4.16
CA ALA A 411 -6.65 5.79 3.13
C ALA A 411 -5.31 6.25 3.73
N HIS A 412 -5.36 7.11 4.76
CA HIS A 412 -4.15 7.65 5.39
C HIS A 412 -3.28 6.55 6.02
N SER A 413 -3.90 5.55 6.65
CA SER A 413 -3.20 4.40 7.22
C SER A 413 -2.61 3.46 6.17
N ALA A 414 -3.27 3.25 5.02
CA ALA A 414 -2.74 2.39 3.97
C ALA A 414 -1.56 3.04 3.21
N PHE A 415 -1.57 4.36 3.03
CA PHE A 415 -0.47 5.08 2.36
C PHE A 415 0.73 5.39 3.29
N GLN A 416 0.55 5.29 4.61
CA GLN A 416 1.60 5.39 5.64
C GLN A 416 2.56 6.57 5.44
N ILE A 417 2.02 7.77 5.24
CA ILE A 417 2.85 8.97 5.10
C ILE A 417 3.35 9.36 6.49
N GLU A 418 4.55 8.97 6.86
CA GLU A 418 5.07 9.27 8.21
C GLU A 418 5.72 10.66 8.32
N ASP A 419 5.71 11.45 7.25
CA ASP A 419 6.25 12.81 7.22
C ASP A 419 5.31 13.82 7.92
N PHE A 420 5.70 15.10 7.96
CA PHE A 420 4.94 16.20 8.59
C PHE A 420 4.69 16.02 10.08
N LYS A 421 5.75 16.06 10.89
CA LYS A 421 5.64 16.05 12.36
C LYS A 421 5.66 17.45 12.94
N HIS A 422 5.00 17.62 14.08
CA HIS A 422 5.03 18.88 14.81
C HIS A 422 4.85 18.65 16.31
N PHE A 423 5.19 19.68 17.08
CA PHE A 423 4.88 19.77 18.50
C PHE A 423 4.51 21.21 18.86
N LEU A 424 3.77 21.36 19.96
CA LEU A 424 3.42 22.66 20.52
C LEU A 424 4.31 22.99 21.70
N ARG A 425 4.76 24.24 21.78
CA ARG A 425 5.43 24.79 22.96
C ARG A 425 4.62 25.95 23.50
N PHE A 426 4.17 25.81 24.75
CA PHE A 426 3.42 26.86 25.44
C PHE A 426 4.32 27.68 26.37
N ARG A 427 4.05 28.98 26.45
CA ARG A 427 4.63 29.90 27.43
C ARG A 427 3.49 30.70 28.06
N LEU A 428 3.36 30.61 29.38
CA LEU A 428 2.39 31.41 30.13
C LEU A 428 3.06 32.70 30.61
N ASP A 429 2.48 33.84 30.26
CA ASP A 429 2.88 35.13 30.83
C ASP A 429 2.19 35.32 32.19
N LYS A 430 2.99 35.55 33.23
CA LYS A 430 2.51 35.72 34.60
C LYS A 430 1.71 37.02 34.80
N LYS A 431 2.06 38.09 34.09
CA LYS A 431 1.47 39.43 34.25
C LYS A 431 0.17 39.54 33.46
N THR A 432 0.21 39.23 32.17
CA THR A 432 -0.98 39.36 31.29
C THR A 432 -1.91 38.17 31.40
N ARG A 433 -1.42 37.03 31.93
CA ARG A 433 -2.12 35.74 31.96
C ARG A 433 -2.38 35.17 30.56
N GLU A 434 -1.69 35.69 29.56
CA GLU A 434 -1.73 35.21 28.19
C GLU A 434 -0.95 33.92 28.03
N LEU A 435 -1.49 32.99 27.25
CA LEU A 435 -0.83 31.74 26.92
C LEU A 435 -0.35 31.79 25.47
N HIS A 436 0.93 32.04 25.28
CA HIS A 436 1.58 32.03 23.96
C HIS A 436 1.87 30.60 23.54
N CYS A 437 1.57 30.26 22.29
CA CYS A 437 1.81 28.96 21.68
C CYS A 437 2.70 29.11 20.46
N TYR A 438 3.74 28.28 20.40
CA TYR A 438 4.65 28.15 19.27
C TYR A 438 4.51 26.77 18.67
N VAL A 439 4.11 26.71 17.40
CA VAL A 439 3.94 25.46 16.65
C VAL A 439 5.23 25.21 15.87
N VAL A 440 5.97 24.18 16.25
CA VAL A 440 7.23 23.82 15.57
C VAL A 440 6.99 22.56 14.75
N GLY A 441 7.26 22.63 13.44
CA GLY A 441 7.00 21.56 12.50
C GLY A 441 8.22 21.18 11.68
N VAL A 442 8.21 19.95 11.19
CA VAL A 442 9.23 19.34 10.34
C VAL A 442 8.51 18.63 9.19
N ASP A 443 8.77 19.07 7.96
CA ASP A 443 8.07 18.57 6.77
C ASP A 443 8.49 17.12 6.43
N ARG A 444 9.78 16.77 6.52
CA ARG A 444 10.25 15.39 6.33
C ARG A 444 10.97 14.90 7.57
N VAL A 445 10.70 13.67 8.00
CA VAL A 445 11.36 13.09 9.18
C VAL A 445 12.41 12.04 8.84
N PRO A 446 13.52 11.97 9.59
CA PRO A 446 14.55 10.97 9.38
C PRO A 446 14.02 9.56 9.67
N LYS A 447 14.27 8.66 8.72
CA LYS A 447 13.87 7.25 8.79
C LYS A 447 14.94 6.37 9.44
N GLN A 448 16.19 6.83 9.40
CA GLN A 448 17.31 6.14 10.00
C GLN A 448 17.89 6.98 11.12
N TRP A 449 17.98 6.35 12.30
CA TRP A 449 18.50 6.95 13.51
C TRP A 449 19.73 6.17 13.95
N VAL A 450 20.77 6.90 14.33
CA VAL A 450 22.00 6.32 14.90
C VAL A 450 22.17 6.82 16.32
N ARG A 451 22.85 6.03 17.15
CA ARG A 451 23.16 6.47 18.52
C ARG A 451 24.07 7.68 18.47
N ASP A 452 23.77 8.69 19.28
CA ASP A 452 24.62 9.85 19.46
C ASP A 452 25.82 9.48 20.36
N PRO A 453 27.06 9.51 19.83
CA PRO A 453 28.25 9.25 20.63
C PRO A 453 28.44 10.28 21.74
N GLN A 454 27.97 11.53 21.55
CA GLN A 454 28.11 12.58 22.54
C GLN A 454 27.21 12.34 23.76
N CYS A 455 25.95 11.97 23.53
CA CYS A 455 25.04 11.57 24.60
C CYS A 455 25.58 10.36 25.38
N THR A 456 26.15 9.39 24.67
CA THR A 456 26.75 8.18 25.28
C THR A 456 27.97 8.54 26.15
N ARG A 457 28.86 9.42 25.65
CA ARG A 457 30.02 9.92 26.41
C ARG A 457 29.61 10.71 27.64
N GLN A 458 28.63 11.62 27.52
CA GLN A 458 28.12 12.42 28.64
C GLN A 458 27.59 11.54 29.78
N ARG A 459 26.81 10.50 29.46
CA ARG A 459 26.30 9.55 30.46
C ARG A 459 27.41 8.76 31.13
N HIS A 460 28.42 8.31 30.37
CA HIS A 460 29.57 7.61 30.96
C HIS A 460 30.39 8.52 31.89
N SER A 461 30.59 9.79 31.54
CA SER A 461 31.27 10.75 32.42
C SER A 461 30.48 11.05 33.69
N SER A 462 29.16 11.23 33.62
CA SER A 462 28.32 11.41 34.82
C SER A 462 28.36 10.19 35.74
N GLN A 463 28.37 8.98 35.16
CA GLN A 463 28.41 7.73 35.93
C GLN A 463 29.79 7.46 36.56
N HIS A 464 30.88 7.95 35.94
CA HIS A 464 32.21 7.85 36.51
C HIS A 464 32.44 8.88 37.64
N ASN A 465 31.88 10.09 37.50
CA ASN A 465 31.94 11.12 38.54
C ASN A 465 31.14 10.73 39.79
N THR A 466 29.94 10.14 39.62
CA THR A 466 29.11 9.70 40.75
C THR A 466 29.72 8.54 41.55
N LYS A 467 30.57 7.70 40.94
CA LYS A 467 31.32 6.65 41.65
C LYS A 467 32.50 7.17 42.46
N ASN A 468 33.05 8.32 42.10
CA ASN A 468 34.22 8.92 42.76
C ASN A 468 33.85 9.99 43.79
N SER A 469 32.60 10.45 43.84
CA SER A 469 32.11 11.40 44.85
C SER A 469 31.34 10.68 45.96
N SER A 470 31.96 10.47 47.11
CA SER A 470 31.31 9.95 48.34
C SER A 470 30.53 11.02 49.11
N THR A 471 30.31 12.19 48.53
CA THR A 471 29.48 13.25 49.10
C THR A 471 28.13 13.26 48.41
N THR A 472 27.07 13.24 49.21
CA THR A 472 25.67 13.48 48.86
C THR A 472 25.51 14.88 48.24
N ALA A 473 26.00 15.07 47.01
CA ALA A 473 25.63 16.19 46.18
C ALA A 473 24.21 15.91 45.69
N SER A 474 23.31 16.85 45.98
CA SER A 474 21.93 16.82 45.55
C SER A 474 21.86 16.60 44.03
N VAL A 475 20.91 15.77 43.60
CA VAL A 475 20.59 15.40 42.20
C VAL A 475 20.06 16.60 41.39
N THR A 476 20.42 17.84 41.74
CA THR A 476 19.75 19.06 41.29
C THR A 476 20.50 19.83 40.20
N ASP A 477 21.70 19.43 39.80
CA ASP A 477 22.53 20.22 38.87
C ASP A 477 22.74 19.60 37.47
N GLU A 478 22.15 18.42 37.20
CA GLU A 478 21.96 18.02 35.80
C GLU A 478 20.82 18.88 35.22
N GLY A 479 21.17 20.02 34.65
CA GLY A 479 20.24 20.95 34.00
C GLY A 479 19.25 20.22 33.08
N ALA A 480 18.08 20.83 32.91
CA ALA A 480 16.96 20.22 32.18
C ALA A 480 17.43 19.56 30.87
N PRO A 481 16.97 18.35 30.50
CA PRO A 481 17.55 17.57 29.41
C PRO A 481 17.74 18.34 28.10
N HIS A 482 16.81 19.24 27.76
CA HIS A 482 16.85 20.08 26.56
C HIS A 482 17.94 21.17 26.54
N LEU A 483 18.61 21.43 27.67
CA LEU A 483 19.75 22.35 27.78
C LEU A 483 21.09 21.62 27.65
N GLN A 484 21.07 20.28 27.63
CA GLN A 484 22.28 19.49 27.44
C GLN A 484 22.73 19.56 25.97
N PRO A 485 24.04 19.54 25.68
CA PRO A 485 24.55 19.56 24.30
C PRO A 485 24.06 18.39 23.44
N ALA A 486 23.84 17.21 24.06
CA ALA A 486 23.38 16.00 23.40
C ALA A 486 22.18 15.41 24.17
N PRO A 487 20.99 16.04 24.05
CA PRO A 487 19.83 15.74 24.89
C PRO A 487 19.16 14.40 24.56
N SER A 488 19.45 13.83 23.38
CA SER A 488 18.85 12.60 22.86
C SER A 488 19.91 11.52 22.64
N ILE A 489 19.56 10.28 22.97
CA ILE A 489 20.38 9.09 22.67
C ILE A 489 20.47 8.87 21.15
N TRP A 490 19.48 9.35 20.41
CA TRP A 490 19.35 9.15 18.97
C TRP A 490 19.55 10.47 18.22
N LYS A 491 20.35 10.41 17.14
CA LYS A 491 20.46 11.47 16.16
C LYS A 491 20.16 10.93 14.75
N PRO A 492 19.70 11.78 13.81
CA PRO A 492 19.49 11.38 12.43
C PRO A 492 20.79 10.87 11.79
N ASN A 493 20.71 9.87 10.92
CA ASN A 493 21.83 9.49 10.07
C ASN A 493 22.00 10.52 8.93
N GLU A 494 22.91 11.48 9.09
CA GLU A 494 23.08 12.61 8.15
C GLU A 494 23.53 12.21 6.72
N GLU A 495 24.18 11.07 6.55
CA GLU A 495 24.61 10.59 5.22
C GLU A 495 23.42 10.11 4.38
N MET A 496 22.53 9.34 5.00
CA MET A 496 21.32 8.77 4.37
C MET A 496 20.12 9.72 4.40
N TRP A 497 20.18 10.75 5.24
CA TRP A 497 19.17 11.80 5.33
C TRP A 497 19.27 12.83 4.19
N ARG A 498 20.34 12.81 3.40
CA ARG A 498 20.50 13.65 2.20
C ARG A 498 19.75 13.04 1.02
N VAL A 499 18.77 13.77 0.50
CA VAL A 499 18.17 13.47 -0.81
C VAL A 499 19.13 13.95 -1.89
N PRO A 500 19.50 13.13 -2.89
CA PRO A 500 20.32 13.57 -4.02
C PRO A 500 19.65 14.77 -4.71
N GLY A 501 20.29 15.94 -4.68
CA GLY A 501 19.83 17.17 -5.34
C GLY A 501 19.13 18.21 -4.44
N GLU A 502 18.68 17.87 -3.22
CA GLU A 502 18.11 18.86 -2.28
C GLU A 502 19.19 19.38 -1.32
N ARG A 503 19.54 20.67 -1.43
CA ARG A 503 20.60 21.31 -0.62
C ARG A 503 20.24 21.56 0.85
N ARG A 504 19.04 21.23 1.33
CA ARG A 504 18.63 21.57 2.70
C ARG A 504 17.89 20.42 3.38
N HIS A 505 18.44 19.99 4.51
CA HIS A 505 17.68 19.37 5.59
C HIS A 505 16.40 20.18 5.84
N THR A 506 15.25 19.53 6.00
CA THR A 506 14.08 20.23 6.54
C THR A 506 14.30 20.42 8.04
N SER A 507 15.04 21.48 8.39
CA SER A 507 15.21 21.88 9.78
C SER A 507 13.84 22.20 10.40
N PRO A 508 13.65 21.91 11.70
CA PRO A 508 12.46 22.35 12.41
C PRO A 508 12.22 23.84 12.20
N ARG A 509 11.00 24.21 11.84
CA ARG A 509 10.60 25.59 11.58
C ARG A 509 9.38 25.96 12.39
N LEU A 510 9.28 27.24 12.74
CA LEU A 510 8.05 27.80 13.31
C LEU A 510 6.98 27.81 12.22
N ILE A 511 5.92 27.04 12.42
CA ILE A 511 4.77 26.94 11.51
C ILE A 511 3.78 28.07 11.80
N GLU A 512 3.58 28.36 13.08
CA GLU A 512 2.62 29.34 13.56
C GLU A 512 2.96 29.79 14.99
N GLU A 513 2.63 31.03 15.30
CA GLU A 513 2.57 31.58 16.64
C GLU A 513 1.17 32.14 16.88
N PHE A 514 0.58 31.82 18.03
CA PHE A 514 -0.71 32.38 18.44
C PHE A 514 -0.81 32.53 19.95
N THR A 515 -1.69 33.42 20.40
CA THR A 515 -1.92 33.69 21.82
C THR A 515 -3.35 33.33 22.20
N VAL A 516 -3.51 32.56 23.28
CA VAL A 516 -4.80 32.31 23.91
C VAL A 516 -4.99 33.35 25.02
N MET A 517 -5.96 34.24 24.79
CA MET A 517 -6.28 35.33 25.72
C MET A 517 -7.10 34.83 26.92
N PRO A 518 -6.91 35.39 28.13
CA PRO A 518 -7.80 35.16 29.26
C PRO A 518 -9.22 35.69 28.95
N HIS A 519 -10.27 35.18 29.60
CA HIS A 519 -11.64 35.68 29.39
C HIS A 519 -11.92 36.99 30.12
N THR A 520 -11.14 37.29 31.16
CA THR A 520 -11.11 38.60 31.83
C THR A 520 -9.70 39.16 31.74
N GLN A 521 -9.58 40.38 31.19
CA GLN A 521 -8.31 41.10 31.25
C GLN A 521 -8.08 41.56 32.69
N SER A 522 -6.87 41.36 33.21
CA SER A 522 -6.46 41.98 34.47
C SER A 522 -6.49 43.49 34.25
N SER A 523 -7.35 44.19 34.99
CA SER A 523 -7.19 45.62 35.21
C SER A 523 -5.87 45.79 35.96
N ALA A 524 -4.77 46.03 35.23
CA ALA A 524 -3.55 46.51 35.87
C ALA A 524 -3.91 47.86 36.54
N PRO A 525 -3.43 48.13 37.76
CA PRO A 525 -3.52 49.48 38.30
C PRO A 525 -2.78 50.40 37.32
N VAL A 526 -3.46 51.45 36.88
CA VAL A 526 -2.80 52.57 36.22
C VAL A 526 -1.69 53.04 37.16
N ALA A 527 -0.44 52.90 36.73
CA ALA A 527 0.72 53.36 37.48
C ALA A 527 0.82 54.89 37.46
#